data_AF-A0A8H6TQ80-F1
#
_entry.id   AF-A0A8H6TQ80-F1
#
_cell.length_a   1.000
_cell.length_b   1.000
_cell.length_c   1.000
_cell.angle_alpha   90.00
_cell.angle_beta   90.00
_cell.angle_gamma   90.00
#
_symmetry.space_group_name_H-M   'P 1'
#
loop_
_entity.id
_entity.type
_entity.pdbx_description
1 polymer ?
#
loop_
_entity_poly.entity_id
_entity_poly.type
_entity_poly.pdbx_seq_one_letter_code
_entity_poly.pdbx_strand_id
1 'polypeptide(L)'
;MPTLVAPQATIEEYKNVTAESLVGWVSPSLLETARAKSLQAEFGGIPDADDISDEAEMRRVKLLNAQASSYLLGLVQQQPKPAQMLIYSEVAAKYLPELVRLWRERPQAQNAAAELLNTTTTTAYFVRYMRSPAAAGLVGMQAKRIAEQFDTIATYTADDVASLGQFLSTLLLLQGDEEVETRDKEILVRRMPEWQTKYPGRLAKEVAERCLGIFREEQMMMFMTGQMKKMLSASLEKCGGPGCTKMTRQDGTELLQCSRCKSAVYCSVEHQKAAWASHKKICFSPAF
;
A
#
# COMPACT_ATOMS: atom_id res chain seq x y z
N MET A 1 -50.53 -34.58 16.30
CA MET A 1 -49.18 -34.38 15.73
C MET A 1 -48.44 -33.39 16.61
N PRO A 2 -47.17 -33.66 16.96
CA PRO A 2 -46.54 -33.09 18.14
C PRO A 2 -45.76 -31.81 17.82
N THR A 3 -45.91 -30.83 18.71
CA THR A 3 -45.05 -29.67 18.91
C THR A 3 -43.66 -30.16 19.33
N LEU A 4 -42.60 -29.76 18.63
CA LEU A 4 -41.22 -30.01 19.05
C LEU A 4 -40.51 -28.68 19.31
N VAL A 5 -40.29 -28.47 20.60
CA VAL A 5 -39.45 -27.42 21.20
C VAL A 5 -37.99 -27.74 20.86
N ALA A 6 -37.26 -26.77 20.30
CA ALA A 6 -35.83 -26.92 20.06
C ALA A 6 -35.06 -26.92 21.39
N PRO A 7 -34.07 -27.82 21.57
CA PRO A 7 -33.38 -27.98 22.84
C PRO A 7 -32.37 -26.84 23.07
N GLN A 8 -32.36 -26.29 24.27
CA GLN A 8 -31.25 -25.49 24.78
C GLN A 8 -30.09 -26.44 25.09
N ALA A 9 -29.09 -26.47 24.21
CA ALA A 9 -27.79 -27.06 24.51
C ALA A 9 -26.90 -26.01 25.21
N THR A 10 -26.25 -26.42 26.28
CA THR A 10 -25.45 -25.63 27.22
C THR A 10 -24.03 -25.35 26.69
N ILE A 11 -23.46 -24.21 27.11
CA ILE A 11 -22.18 -23.60 26.72
C ILE A 11 -20.91 -24.50 26.86
N GLU A 12 -21.01 -25.70 27.43
CA GLU A 12 -19.83 -26.52 27.77
C GLU A 12 -19.37 -27.51 26.69
N GLU A 13 -20.08 -27.69 25.58
CA GLU A 13 -19.67 -28.64 24.52
C GLU A 13 -18.73 -28.06 23.45
N TYR A 14 -18.35 -26.77 23.52
CA TYR A 14 -17.46 -26.11 22.56
C TYR A 14 -15.97 -26.11 22.95
N LYS A 15 -15.51 -27.07 23.76
CA LYS A 15 -14.12 -27.08 24.26
C LYS A 15 -13.07 -27.74 23.36
N ASN A 16 -13.41 -28.35 22.23
CA ASN A 16 -12.45 -29.18 21.47
C ASN A 16 -12.36 -28.88 19.96
N VAL A 17 -12.08 -27.63 19.58
CA VAL A 17 -11.44 -27.34 18.29
C VAL A 17 -10.18 -26.54 18.58
N THR A 18 -9.02 -27.15 18.36
CA THR A 18 -7.72 -26.55 18.69
C THR A 18 -7.30 -25.51 17.66
N ALA A 19 -6.59 -24.48 18.13
CA ALA A 19 -6.04 -23.37 17.36
C ALA A 19 -5.01 -23.76 16.27
N GLU A 20 -4.76 -25.06 16.09
CA GLU A 20 -3.69 -25.59 15.23
C GLU A 20 -4.13 -25.81 13.77
N SER A 21 -5.43 -25.72 13.45
CA SER A 21 -5.92 -25.90 12.07
C SER A 21 -6.11 -24.60 11.27
N LEU A 22 -5.71 -23.43 11.79
CA LEU A 22 -5.87 -22.13 11.12
C LEU A 22 -4.60 -21.27 11.10
N VAL A 23 -3.42 -21.91 11.14
CA VAL A 23 -2.13 -21.21 11.10
C VAL A 23 -1.57 -21.19 9.68
N GLY A 24 -1.84 -20.10 8.97
CA GLY A 24 -1.16 -19.76 7.73
C GLY A 24 -1.75 -18.47 7.18
N TRP A 25 -0.90 -17.48 6.87
CA TRP A 25 -1.25 -16.16 6.32
C TRP A 25 -1.56 -15.09 7.39
N VAL A 26 -0.49 -14.34 7.71
CA VAL A 26 -0.38 -13.10 8.50
C VAL A 26 -0.33 -13.26 10.04
N SER A 27 0.56 -12.50 10.68
CA SER A 27 0.79 -12.44 12.12
C SER A 27 -0.52 -12.45 12.95
N PRO A 28 -0.67 -13.37 13.94
CA PRO A 28 -1.92 -13.60 14.69
C PRO A 28 -2.56 -12.35 15.32
N SER A 29 -1.80 -11.42 15.90
CA SER A 29 -2.40 -10.51 16.89
C SER A 29 -3.27 -9.35 16.34
N LEU A 30 -3.13 -8.96 15.07
CA LEU A 30 -3.86 -7.80 14.50
C LEU A 30 -4.97 -8.23 13.54
N LEU A 31 -4.74 -9.27 12.76
CA LEU A 31 -5.73 -9.83 11.85
C LEU A 31 -6.72 -10.75 12.57
N GLU A 32 -6.34 -11.46 13.64
CA GLU A 32 -7.31 -12.20 14.45
C GLU A 32 -8.20 -11.28 15.27
N THR A 33 -7.67 -10.17 15.82
CA THR A 33 -8.50 -9.21 16.55
C THR A 33 -9.52 -8.52 15.63
N ALA A 34 -9.14 -8.28 14.38
CA ALA A 34 -10.01 -7.66 13.39
C ALA A 34 -10.94 -8.66 12.69
N ARG A 35 -10.48 -9.89 12.42
CA ARG A 35 -11.31 -11.00 11.92
C ARG A 35 -12.30 -11.48 12.97
N ALA A 36 -11.90 -11.65 14.24
CA ALA A 36 -12.79 -12.09 15.30
C ALA A 36 -13.96 -11.12 15.53
N LYS A 37 -13.72 -9.81 15.43
CA LYS A 37 -14.78 -8.79 15.54
C LYS A 37 -15.67 -8.70 14.30
N SER A 38 -15.14 -8.98 13.11
CA SER A 38 -15.91 -8.96 11.85
C SER A 38 -16.68 -10.26 11.60
N LEU A 39 -16.17 -11.42 12.04
CA LEU A 39 -16.82 -12.73 11.92
C LEU A 39 -17.84 -13.00 13.03
N GLN A 40 -17.72 -12.38 14.21
CA GLN A 40 -18.74 -12.47 15.27
C GLN A 40 -20.00 -11.65 14.99
N ALA A 41 -19.94 -10.66 14.08
CA ALA A 41 -21.04 -9.72 13.91
C ALA A 41 -22.17 -10.24 12.99
N GLU A 42 -21.87 -11.00 11.92
CA GLU A 42 -22.89 -11.27 10.89
C GLU A 42 -22.67 -12.60 10.14
N PHE A 43 -23.15 -13.72 10.69
CA PHE A 43 -23.49 -14.96 9.96
C PHE A 43 -22.39 -16.01 9.71
N GLY A 44 -22.77 -17.26 10.01
CA GLY A 44 -22.04 -18.47 9.67
C GLY A 44 -22.18 -18.86 8.20
N GLY A 45 -21.20 -19.63 7.72
CA GLY A 45 -21.21 -20.29 6.41
C GLY A 45 -20.85 -19.37 5.26
N ILE A 46 -19.55 -19.22 4.98
CA ILE A 46 -19.07 -18.76 3.67
C ILE A 46 -19.09 -20.00 2.75
N PRO A 47 -19.83 -20.04 1.64
CA PRO A 47 -19.70 -21.10 0.65
C PRO A 47 -18.36 -20.99 -0.07
N ASP A 48 -17.77 -22.13 -0.42
CA ASP A 48 -16.56 -22.19 -1.23
C ASP A 48 -16.76 -21.44 -2.56
N ALA A 49 -15.70 -20.75 -3.00
CA ALA A 49 -15.72 -19.78 -4.11
C ALA A 49 -16.00 -20.40 -5.50
N ASP A 50 -16.18 -21.71 -5.58
CA ASP A 50 -16.36 -22.44 -6.84
C ASP A 50 -17.83 -22.53 -7.31
N ASP A 51 -18.81 -22.00 -6.54
CA ASP A 51 -20.25 -22.14 -6.84
C ASP A 51 -21.03 -20.81 -7.02
N ILE A 52 -20.36 -19.67 -7.22
CA ILE A 52 -21.07 -18.37 -7.35
C ILE A 52 -21.26 -18.01 -8.83
N SER A 53 -22.35 -18.50 -9.43
CA SER A 53 -22.74 -18.20 -10.82
C SER A 53 -23.49 -16.87 -11.00
N ASP A 54 -23.69 -16.08 -9.94
CA ASP A 54 -24.53 -14.89 -9.98
C ASP A 54 -23.69 -13.60 -9.91
N GLU A 55 -23.75 -12.79 -10.97
CA GLU A 55 -22.99 -11.56 -11.12
C GLU A 55 -23.34 -10.53 -10.03
N ALA A 56 -24.58 -10.58 -9.51
CA ALA A 56 -25.03 -9.75 -8.40
C ALA A 56 -24.34 -10.13 -7.08
N GLU A 57 -24.16 -11.42 -6.82
CA GLU A 57 -23.50 -11.93 -5.62
C GLU A 57 -21.98 -11.67 -5.67
N MET A 58 -21.38 -11.80 -6.85
CA MET A 58 -19.98 -11.39 -7.05
C MET A 58 -19.78 -9.87 -6.86
N ARG A 59 -20.74 -9.02 -7.28
CA ARG A 59 -20.71 -7.58 -6.98
C ARG A 59 -20.83 -7.32 -5.47
N ARG A 60 -21.69 -8.06 -4.76
CA ARG A 60 -21.85 -7.97 -3.30
C ARG A 60 -20.58 -8.36 -2.55
N VAL A 61 -19.94 -9.48 -2.90
CA VAL A 61 -18.68 -9.93 -2.32
C VAL A 61 -17.54 -8.94 -2.60
N LYS A 62 -17.48 -8.35 -3.80
CA LYS A 62 -16.50 -7.29 -4.13
C LYS A 62 -16.72 -6.03 -3.30
N LEU A 63 -17.98 -5.63 -3.08
CA LEU A 63 -18.33 -4.47 -2.26
C LEU A 63 -17.97 -4.70 -0.78
N LEU A 64 -18.28 -5.89 -0.24
CA LEU A 64 -17.92 -6.29 1.13
C LEU A 64 -16.41 -6.34 1.34
N ASN A 65 -15.65 -6.89 0.38
CA ASN A 65 -14.19 -6.93 0.47
C ASN A 65 -13.55 -5.53 0.36
N ALA A 66 -14.11 -4.64 -0.46
CA ALA A 66 -13.67 -3.25 -0.52
C ALA A 66 -13.97 -2.51 0.79
N GLN A 67 -15.18 -2.66 1.34
CA GLN A 67 -15.59 -2.07 2.62
C GLN A 67 -14.74 -2.59 3.79
N ALA A 68 -14.47 -3.90 3.85
CA ALA A 68 -13.61 -4.49 4.86
C ALA A 68 -12.17 -3.96 4.74
N SER A 69 -11.64 -3.81 3.52
CA SER A 69 -10.30 -3.26 3.29
C SER A 69 -10.19 -1.80 3.73
N SER A 70 -11.17 -0.96 3.36
CA SER A 70 -11.21 0.45 3.77
C SER A 70 -11.41 0.61 5.29
N TYR A 71 -12.25 -0.22 5.91
CA TYR A 71 -12.47 -0.22 7.36
C TYR A 71 -11.20 -0.62 8.13
N LEU A 72 -10.56 -1.72 7.74
CA LEU A 72 -9.30 -2.16 8.35
C LEU A 72 -8.21 -1.11 8.16
N LEU A 73 -8.14 -0.49 6.98
CA LEU A 73 -7.19 0.58 6.73
C LEU A 73 -7.47 1.81 7.62
N GLY A 74 -8.74 2.19 7.78
CA GLY A 74 -9.15 3.25 8.70
C GLY A 74 -8.70 2.97 10.14
N LEU A 75 -8.85 1.72 10.62
CA LEU A 75 -8.38 1.33 11.96
C LEU A 75 -6.86 1.41 12.08
N VAL A 76 -6.11 1.01 11.05
CA VAL A 76 -4.65 1.12 11.04
C VAL A 76 -4.21 2.59 11.06
N GLN A 77 -4.86 3.45 10.27
CA GLN A 77 -4.54 4.88 10.19
C GLN A 77 -4.77 5.63 11.51
N GLN A 78 -5.66 5.13 12.37
CA GLN A 78 -5.89 5.65 13.72
C GLN A 78 -4.82 5.21 14.74
N GLN A 79 -3.99 4.22 14.43
CA GLN A 79 -2.93 3.76 15.34
C GLN A 79 -1.77 4.77 15.41
N PRO A 80 -0.95 4.75 16.47
CA PRO A 80 0.30 5.52 16.51
C PRO A 80 1.22 5.20 15.32
N LYS A 81 1.97 6.20 14.83
CA LYS A 81 2.86 6.04 13.66
C LYS A 81 3.82 4.84 13.74
N PRO A 82 4.44 4.49 14.89
CA PRO A 82 5.27 3.29 14.98
C PRO A 82 4.51 1.99 14.71
N ALA A 83 3.24 1.90 15.12
CA ALA A 83 2.39 0.74 14.86
C ALA A 83 1.94 0.69 13.40
N GLN A 84 1.61 1.83 12.79
CA GLN A 84 1.37 1.92 11.35
C GLN A 84 2.57 1.41 10.54
N MET A 85 3.78 1.88 10.86
CA MET A 85 5.00 1.51 10.15
C MET A 85 5.32 0.02 10.26
N LEU A 86 5.02 -0.62 11.39
CA LEU A 86 5.13 -2.07 11.54
C LEU A 86 4.25 -2.79 10.52
N ILE A 87 2.96 -2.45 10.49
CA ILE A 87 1.95 -3.07 9.64
C ILE A 87 2.29 -2.84 8.16
N TYR A 88 2.54 -1.59 7.77
CA TYR A 88 2.86 -1.26 6.38
C TYR A 88 4.16 -1.93 5.93
N SER A 89 5.18 -2.02 6.79
CA SER A 89 6.42 -2.72 6.46
C SER A 89 6.21 -4.22 6.26
N GLU A 90 5.38 -4.85 7.09
CA GLU A 90 5.04 -6.27 6.94
C GLU A 90 4.26 -6.52 5.64
N VAL A 91 3.23 -5.71 5.40
CA VAL A 91 2.41 -5.79 4.18
C VAL A 91 3.29 -5.61 2.95
N ALA A 92 4.15 -4.59 2.95
CA ALA A 92 5.03 -4.30 1.84
C ALA A 92 6.04 -5.43 1.59
N ALA A 93 6.68 -5.96 2.64
CA ALA A 93 7.63 -7.05 2.48
C ALA A 93 6.97 -8.30 1.91
N LYS A 94 5.78 -8.67 2.38
CA LYS A 94 5.15 -9.96 2.06
C LYS A 94 4.28 -9.95 0.80
N TYR A 95 3.66 -8.81 0.47
CA TYR A 95 2.55 -8.79 -0.49
C TYR A 95 2.72 -7.84 -1.67
N LEU A 96 3.81 -7.08 -1.79
CA LEU A 96 3.99 -6.17 -2.93
C LEU A 96 3.83 -6.84 -4.31
N PRO A 97 4.45 -8.00 -4.60
CA PRO A 97 4.28 -8.65 -5.90
C PRO A 97 2.82 -8.98 -6.21
N GLU A 98 2.12 -9.52 -5.22
CA GLU A 98 0.73 -9.95 -5.36
C GLU A 98 -0.23 -8.76 -5.47
N LEU A 99 -0.03 -7.71 -4.67
CA LEU A 99 -0.80 -6.47 -4.77
C LEU A 99 -0.60 -5.81 -6.14
N VAL A 100 0.62 -5.82 -6.66
CA VAL A 100 0.90 -5.30 -8.01
C VAL A 100 0.24 -6.15 -9.09
N ARG A 101 0.28 -7.49 -8.97
CA ARG A 101 -0.44 -8.40 -9.89
C ARG A 101 -1.94 -8.08 -9.90
N LEU A 102 -2.56 -8.04 -8.72
CA LEU A 102 -3.98 -7.72 -8.57
C LEU A 102 -4.36 -6.33 -9.09
N TRP A 103 -3.47 -5.36 -8.90
CA TRP A 103 -3.67 -4.01 -9.42
C TRP A 103 -3.57 -3.97 -10.95
N ARG A 104 -2.63 -4.71 -11.56
CA ARG A 104 -2.50 -4.82 -13.02
C ARG A 104 -3.73 -5.47 -13.66
N GLU A 105 -4.31 -6.49 -13.04
CA GLU A 105 -5.46 -7.25 -13.56
C GLU A 105 -6.78 -6.48 -13.59
N ARG A 106 -6.86 -5.35 -12.88
CA ARG A 106 -8.08 -4.57 -12.73
C ARG A 106 -7.96 -3.22 -13.44
N PRO A 107 -8.87 -2.85 -14.36
CA PRO A 107 -8.72 -1.64 -15.17
C PRO A 107 -8.91 -0.33 -14.39
N GLN A 108 -9.49 -0.37 -13.20
CA GLN A 108 -9.79 0.84 -12.44
C GLN A 108 -8.52 1.59 -12.01
N ALA A 109 -8.56 2.93 -12.12
CA ALA A 109 -7.49 3.80 -11.63
C ALA A 109 -7.29 3.68 -10.11
N GLN A 110 -8.36 3.36 -9.38
CA GLN A 110 -8.33 3.08 -7.95
C GLN A 110 -9.11 1.79 -7.67
N ASN A 111 -8.48 0.88 -6.94
CA ASN A 111 -9.08 -0.33 -6.42
C ASN A 111 -8.38 -0.72 -5.10
N ALA A 112 -8.91 -1.72 -4.39
CA ALA A 112 -8.38 -2.11 -3.08
C ALA A 112 -6.87 -2.44 -3.08
N ALA A 113 -6.34 -3.02 -4.17
CA ALA A 113 -4.92 -3.30 -4.27
C ALA A 113 -4.10 -2.01 -4.43
N ALA A 114 -4.54 -1.07 -5.27
CA ALA A 114 -3.92 0.24 -5.42
C ALA A 114 -3.95 1.05 -4.11
N GLU A 115 -5.06 1.00 -3.37
CA GLU A 115 -5.19 1.67 -2.07
C GLU A 115 -4.21 1.10 -1.04
N LEU A 116 -4.11 -0.23 -0.93
CA LEU A 116 -3.13 -0.87 -0.05
C LEU A 116 -1.70 -0.54 -0.49
N LEU A 117 -1.39 -0.57 -1.78
CA LEU A 117 -0.08 -0.15 -2.29
C LEU A 117 0.25 1.28 -1.87
N ASN A 118 -0.70 2.20 -2.01
CA ASN A 118 -0.51 3.61 -1.63
C ASN A 118 -0.12 3.76 -0.15
N THR A 119 -0.69 2.95 0.73
CA THR A 119 -0.37 3.00 2.18
C THR A 119 1.05 2.54 2.50
N THR A 120 1.64 1.72 1.64
CA THR A 120 3.00 1.20 1.81
C THR A 120 4.09 2.06 1.19
N THR A 121 3.73 3.14 0.48
CA THR A 121 4.65 3.98 -0.30
C THR A 121 5.80 4.60 0.49
N THR A 122 5.62 4.79 1.80
CA THR A 122 6.63 5.34 2.70
C THR A 122 7.59 4.29 3.27
N THR A 123 7.39 3.00 2.95
CA THR A 123 8.24 1.92 3.43
C THR A 123 9.48 1.73 2.54
N ALA A 124 10.59 1.31 3.15
CA ALA A 124 11.80 0.95 2.43
C ALA A 124 11.60 -0.24 1.46
N TYR A 125 10.62 -1.10 1.73
CA TYR A 125 10.25 -2.22 0.86
C TYR A 125 9.61 -1.72 -0.42
N PHE A 126 8.64 -0.81 -0.34
CA PHE A 126 8.02 -0.22 -1.52
C PHE A 126 9.06 0.48 -2.39
N VAL A 127 9.90 1.34 -1.80
CA VAL A 127 10.95 2.06 -2.56
C VAL A 127 11.92 1.08 -3.21
N ARG A 128 12.31 -0.01 -2.53
CA ARG A 128 13.17 -1.05 -3.12
C ARG A 128 12.46 -1.79 -4.25
N TYR A 129 11.19 -2.14 -4.07
CA TYR A 129 10.38 -2.81 -5.08
C TYR A 129 10.23 -1.96 -6.35
N MET A 130 10.04 -0.65 -6.21
CA MET A 130 9.94 0.29 -7.33
C MET A 130 11.22 0.38 -8.18
N ARG A 131 12.38 -0.08 -7.67
CA ARG A 131 13.64 -0.20 -8.43
C ARG A 131 13.78 -1.54 -9.16
N SER A 132 12.87 -2.49 -8.93
CA SER A 132 12.92 -3.81 -9.55
C SER A 132 12.23 -3.81 -10.93
N PRO A 133 12.61 -4.73 -11.83
CA PRO A 133 11.93 -4.90 -13.11
C PRO A 133 10.42 -5.20 -12.98
N ALA A 134 10.00 -5.83 -11.87
CA ALA A 134 8.58 -6.16 -11.63
C ALA A 134 7.69 -4.91 -11.46
N ALA A 135 8.29 -3.77 -11.11
CA ALA A 135 7.62 -2.48 -10.99
C ALA A 135 7.59 -1.66 -12.30
N ALA A 136 8.22 -2.13 -13.38
CA ALA A 136 8.23 -1.41 -14.65
C ALA A 136 6.80 -1.18 -15.20
N GLY A 137 6.55 -0.01 -15.75
CA GLY A 137 5.28 0.40 -16.35
C GLY A 137 4.19 0.82 -15.36
N LEU A 138 4.43 0.82 -14.04
CA LEU A 138 3.38 1.14 -13.06
C LEU A 138 2.96 2.61 -13.09
N VAL A 139 3.90 3.54 -13.27
CA VAL A 139 3.58 4.96 -13.43
C VAL A 139 2.78 5.23 -14.71
N GLY A 140 3.19 4.65 -15.84
CA GLY A 140 2.48 4.76 -17.12
C GLY A 140 1.07 4.17 -17.03
N MET A 141 0.94 2.99 -16.44
CA MET A 141 -0.36 2.34 -16.21
C MET A 141 -1.29 3.21 -15.36
N GLN A 142 -0.79 3.79 -14.26
CA GLN A 142 -1.64 4.63 -13.40
C GLN A 142 -2.03 5.94 -14.09
N ALA A 143 -1.09 6.60 -14.78
CA ALA A 143 -1.36 7.82 -15.53
C ALA A 143 -2.45 7.59 -16.60
N LYS A 144 -2.30 6.51 -17.38
CA LYS A 144 -3.28 6.09 -18.40
C LYS A 144 -4.67 5.90 -17.82
N ARG A 145 -4.79 5.10 -16.75
CA ARG A 145 -6.08 4.82 -16.12
C ARG A 145 -6.75 6.09 -15.61
N ILE A 146 -5.99 7.02 -15.05
CA ILE A 146 -6.52 8.32 -14.60
C ILE A 146 -6.98 9.14 -15.80
N ALA A 147 -6.22 9.18 -16.89
CA ALA A 147 -6.57 9.90 -18.10
C ALA A 147 -7.87 9.36 -18.74
N GLU A 148 -7.97 8.04 -18.88
CA GLU A 148 -9.13 7.35 -19.46
C GLU A 148 -10.39 7.46 -18.60
N GLN A 149 -10.25 7.48 -17.27
CA GLN A 149 -11.37 7.50 -16.32
C GLN A 149 -11.60 8.88 -15.71
N PHE A 150 -11.01 9.95 -16.26
CA PHE A 150 -11.01 11.27 -15.64
C PHE A 150 -12.42 11.80 -15.32
N ASP A 151 -13.36 11.62 -16.24
CA ASP A 151 -14.77 12.03 -16.05
C ASP A 151 -15.47 11.23 -14.95
N THR A 152 -15.14 9.94 -14.81
CA THR A 152 -15.68 9.12 -13.72
C THR A 152 -15.08 9.55 -12.38
N ILE A 153 -13.77 9.78 -12.34
CA ILE A 153 -13.05 10.26 -11.15
C ILE A 153 -13.55 11.65 -10.72
N ALA A 154 -14.03 12.48 -11.66
CA ALA A 154 -14.64 13.75 -11.33
C ALA A 154 -15.88 13.60 -10.42
N THR A 155 -16.50 12.42 -10.33
CA THR A 155 -17.63 12.15 -9.40
C THR A 155 -17.18 11.74 -8.00
N TYR A 156 -15.89 11.47 -7.79
CA TYR A 156 -15.36 10.98 -6.52
C TYR A 156 -15.32 12.07 -5.44
N THR A 157 -15.15 11.65 -4.19
CA THR A 157 -14.92 12.58 -3.08
C THR A 157 -13.56 13.26 -3.21
N ALA A 158 -13.36 14.39 -2.51
CA ALA A 158 -12.07 15.06 -2.47
C ALA A 158 -10.96 14.16 -1.90
N ASP A 159 -11.29 13.29 -0.94
CA ASP A 159 -10.33 12.39 -0.29
C ASP A 159 -9.91 11.25 -1.23
N ASP A 160 -10.84 10.72 -2.03
CA ASP A 160 -10.53 9.71 -3.04
C ASP A 160 -9.63 10.27 -4.14
N VAL A 161 -9.95 11.47 -4.67
CA VAL A 161 -9.10 12.16 -5.65
C VAL A 161 -7.72 12.46 -5.07
N ALA A 162 -7.67 12.88 -3.80
CA ALA A 162 -6.41 13.11 -3.10
C ALA A 162 -5.58 11.83 -2.97
N SER A 163 -6.19 10.70 -2.60
CA SER A 163 -5.53 9.40 -2.49
C SER A 163 -4.95 8.95 -3.84
N LEU A 164 -5.76 9.01 -4.90
CA LEU A 164 -5.37 8.64 -6.26
C LEU A 164 -4.24 9.53 -6.80
N GLY A 165 -4.35 10.85 -6.61
CA GLY A 165 -3.31 11.80 -7.02
C GLY A 165 -2.03 11.66 -6.20
N GLN A 166 -2.14 11.41 -4.89
CA GLN A 166 -0.98 11.12 -4.03
C GLN A 166 -0.24 9.86 -4.48
N PHE A 167 -0.97 8.83 -4.90
CA PHE A 167 -0.35 7.60 -5.40
C PHE A 167 0.37 7.86 -6.73
N LEU A 168 -0.28 8.50 -7.69
CA LEU A 168 0.36 8.90 -8.96
C LEU A 168 1.59 9.78 -8.73
N SER A 169 1.48 10.81 -7.89
CA SER A 169 2.60 11.69 -7.55
C SER A 169 3.79 10.91 -6.97
N THR A 170 3.52 9.88 -6.18
CA THR A 170 4.57 9.03 -5.60
C THR A 170 5.22 8.12 -6.64
N LEU A 171 4.45 7.60 -7.60
CA LEU A 171 4.98 6.82 -8.71
C LEU A 171 5.86 7.68 -9.62
N LEU A 172 5.39 8.87 -9.99
CA LEU A 172 6.17 9.87 -10.74
C LEU A 172 7.48 10.23 -10.02
N LEU A 173 7.41 10.41 -8.69
CA LEU A 173 8.58 10.70 -7.88
C LEU A 173 9.65 9.58 -7.95
N LEU A 174 9.23 8.32 -7.92
CA LEU A 174 10.14 7.18 -7.86
C LEU A 174 10.61 6.72 -9.25
N GLN A 175 9.71 6.68 -10.23
CA GLN A 175 9.95 6.14 -11.58
C GLN A 175 10.20 7.20 -12.65
N GLY A 176 9.85 8.47 -12.40
CA GLY A 176 9.81 9.50 -13.44
C GLY A 176 8.54 9.41 -14.28
N ASP A 177 8.50 10.12 -15.41
CA ASP A 177 7.38 10.13 -16.35
C ASP A 177 7.72 9.58 -17.74
N GLU A 178 8.91 9.00 -17.91
CA GLU A 178 9.41 8.47 -19.17
C GLU A 178 8.55 7.32 -19.73
N GLU A 179 7.89 6.57 -18.84
CA GLU A 179 6.96 5.48 -19.19
C GLU A 179 5.51 5.95 -19.36
N VAL A 180 5.23 7.25 -19.21
CA VAL A 180 3.88 7.81 -19.41
C VAL A 180 3.70 8.15 -20.89
N GLU A 181 2.67 7.58 -21.52
CA GLU A 181 2.35 7.89 -22.92
C GLU A 181 2.07 9.40 -23.09
N THR A 182 2.64 10.02 -24.13
CA THR A 182 2.48 11.46 -24.40
C THR A 182 1.01 11.89 -24.43
N ARG A 183 0.14 11.06 -25.03
CA ARG A 183 -1.31 11.30 -25.09
C ARG A 183 -1.92 11.41 -23.69
N ASP A 184 -1.59 10.50 -22.79
CA ASP A 184 -2.14 10.49 -21.44
C ASP A 184 -1.60 11.68 -20.64
N LYS A 185 -0.30 11.99 -20.78
CA LYS A 185 0.31 13.18 -20.20
C LYS A 185 -0.40 14.46 -20.65
N GLU A 186 -0.69 14.63 -21.93
CA GLU A 186 -1.42 15.78 -22.47
C GLU A 186 -2.85 15.89 -21.90
N ILE A 187 -3.57 14.77 -21.79
CA ILE A 187 -4.91 14.74 -21.17
C ILE A 187 -4.82 15.21 -19.72
N LEU A 188 -3.90 14.63 -18.93
CA LEU A 188 -3.74 14.98 -17.52
C LEU A 188 -3.32 16.44 -17.34
N VAL A 189 -2.38 16.94 -18.15
CA VAL A 189 -1.93 18.34 -18.10
C VAL A 189 -3.06 19.32 -18.39
N ARG A 190 -3.93 18.99 -19.35
CA ARG A 190 -5.08 19.81 -19.71
C ARG A 190 -6.19 19.76 -18.66
N ARG A 191 -6.42 18.60 -18.05
CA ARG A 191 -7.62 18.33 -17.24
C ARG A 191 -7.41 18.43 -15.73
N MET A 192 -6.23 18.12 -15.19
CA MET A 192 -5.95 18.26 -13.75
C MET A 192 -6.20 19.67 -13.16
N PRO A 193 -6.13 20.79 -13.93
CA PRO A 193 -6.61 22.08 -13.44
C PRO A 193 -8.08 22.08 -12.98
N GLU A 194 -8.94 21.23 -13.56
CA GLU A 194 -10.33 21.05 -13.12
C GLU A 194 -10.39 20.62 -11.64
N TRP A 195 -9.48 19.75 -11.19
CA TRP A 195 -9.41 19.33 -9.79
C TRP A 195 -8.92 20.45 -8.86
N GLN A 196 -8.00 21.30 -9.34
CA GLN A 196 -7.53 22.47 -8.58
C GLN A 196 -8.66 23.46 -8.32
N THR A 197 -9.50 23.70 -9.33
CA THR A 197 -10.68 24.56 -9.23
C THR A 197 -11.77 23.94 -8.37
N LYS A 198 -12.02 22.63 -8.51
CA LYS A 198 -13.09 21.93 -7.81
C LYS A 198 -12.80 21.73 -6.31
N TYR A 199 -11.54 21.54 -5.92
CA TYR A 199 -11.16 21.19 -4.55
C TYR A 199 -10.21 22.22 -3.90
N PRO A 200 -10.60 23.50 -3.79
CA PRO A 200 -9.73 24.52 -3.22
C PRO A 200 -9.43 24.23 -1.74
N GLY A 201 -8.16 24.39 -1.34
CA GLY A 201 -7.72 24.18 0.05
C GLY A 201 -7.83 22.73 0.53
N ARG A 202 -7.77 21.76 -0.39
CA ARG A 202 -7.78 20.33 -0.11
C ARG A 202 -6.55 19.66 -0.71
N LEU A 203 -6.17 18.52 -0.15
CA LEU A 203 -5.05 17.71 -0.63
C LEU A 203 -5.21 17.33 -2.12
N ALA A 204 -6.45 17.16 -2.61
CA ALA A 204 -6.74 16.91 -4.02
C ALA A 204 -6.17 17.99 -4.96
N LYS A 205 -6.22 19.27 -4.56
CA LYS A 205 -5.58 20.36 -5.30
C LYS A 205 -4.05 20.25 -5.24
N GLU A 206 -3.49 20.02 -4.07
CA GLU A 206 -2.03 19.94 -3.86
C GLU A 206 -1.38 18.77 -4.61
N VAL A 207 -2.06 17.62 -4.68
CA VAL A 207 -1.59 16.47 -5.48
C VAL A 207 -1.66 16.76 -6.97
N ALA A 208 -2.71 17.46 -7.43
CA ALA A 208 -2.84 17.87 -8.83
C ALA A 208 -1.74 18.88 -9.21
N GLU A 209 -1.46 19.87 -8.36
CA GLU A 209 -0.34 20.81 -8.52
C GLU A 209 1.01 20.10 -8.64
N ARG A 210 1.27 19.11 -7.78
CA ARG A 210 2.51 18.32 -7.85
C ARG A 210 2.64 17.51 -9.13
N CYS A 211 1.59 16.79 -9.53
CA CYS A 211 1.58 16.03 -10.78
C CYS A 211 1.80 16.95 -11.99
N LEU A 212 1.11 18.09 -12.04
CA LEU A 212 1.27 19.08 -13.11
C LEU A 212 2.68 19.66 -13.17
N GLY A 213 3.24 20.03 -12.02
CA GLY A 213 4.60 20.57 -11.97
C GLY A 213 5.65 19.56 -12.42
N ILE A 214 5.46 18.26 -12.16
CA ILE A 214 6.32 17.20 -12.69
C ILE A 214 6.17 17.10 -14.21
N PHE A 215 4.94 16.97 -14.71
CA PHE A 215 4.70 16.82 -16.16
C PHE A 215 5.17 18.03 -16.98
N ARG A 216 5.14 19.22 -16.40
CA ARG A 216 5.60 20.47 -17.02
C ARG A 216 7.08 20.79 -16.77
N GLU A 217 7.77 19.92 -16.03
CA GLU A 217 9.18 20.11 -15.65
C GLU A 217 9.44 21.46 -14.96
N GLU A 218 8.49 21.89 -14.12
CA GLU A 218 8.61 23.16 -13.41
C GLU A 218 9.80 23.10 -12.45
N GLN A 219 10.77 24.00 -12.62
CA GLN A 219 12.08 23.94 -11.94
C GLN A 219 11.96 23.76 -10.42
N MET A 220 11.06 24.51 -9.78
CA MET A 220 10.83 24.41 -8.33
C MET A 220 10.26 23.04 -7.95
N MET A 221 9.34 22.50 -8.75
CA MET A 221 8.77 21.18 -8.52
C MET A 221 9.83 20.09 -8.68
N MET A 222 10.66 20.17 -9.72
CA MET A 222 11.76 19.22 -9.97
C MET A 222 12.80 19.24 -8.84
N PHE A 223 13.08 20.41 -8.27
CA PHE A 223 13.94 20.51 -7.09
C PHE A 223 13.30 19.80 -5.87
N MET A 224 12.03 20.09 -5.59
CA MET A 224 11.29 19.52 -4.46
C MET A 224 11.15 18.00 -4.58
N THR A 225 10.80 17.49 -5.76
CA THR A 225 10.73 16.04 -6.02
C THR A 225 12.10 15.40 -5.89
N GLY A 226 13.17 16.04 -6.34
CA GLY A 226 14.54 15.58 -6.09
C GLY A 226 14.86 15.38 -4.60
N GLN A 227 14.45 16.32 -3.75
CA GLN A 227 14.62 16.21 -2.28
C GLN A 227 13.73 15.11 -1.68
N MET A 228 12.47 15.03 -2.09
CA MET A 228 11.54 13.99 -1.61
C MET A 228 12.00 12.59 -2.02
N LYS A 229 12.53 12.41 -3.23
CA LYS A 229 13.08 11.15 -3.73
C LYS A 229 14.27 10.70 -2.88
N LYS A 230 15.18 11.62 -2.54
CA LYS A 230 16.30 11.37 -1.62
C LYS A 230 15.82 10.98 -0.22
N MET A 231 14.80 11.65 0.30
CA MET A 231 14.22 11.32 1.60
C MET A 231 13.62 9.91 1.62
N LEU A 232 12.82 9.54 0.62
CA LEU A 232 12.23 8.20 0.52
C LEU A 232 13.29 7.11 0.28
N SER A 233 14.34 7.43 -0.47
CA SER A 233 15.43 6.50 -0.80
C SER A 233 16.48 6.39 0.31
N ALA A 234 16.44 7.25 1.33
CA ALA A 234 17.48 7.35 2.35
C ALA A 234 17.73 6.02 3.07
N SER A 235 16.69 5.21 3.34
CA SER A 235 16.87 3.91 4.00
C SER A 235 17.66 2.89 3.18
N LEU A 236 17.73 3.07 1.86
CA LEU A 236 18.44 2.20 0.92
C LEU A 236 19.86 2.69 0.61
N GLU A 237 20.12 3.99 0.80
CA GLU A 237 21.35 4.65 0.32
C GLU A 237 22.22 5.18 1.46
N LYS A 238 21.65 5.40 2.64
CA LYS A 238 22.31 5.98 3.79
C LYS A 238 22.36 4.96 4.92
N CYS A 239 23.52 4.87 5.59
CA CYS A 239 23.69 3.98 6.72
C CYS A 239 22.61 4.21 7.79
N GLY A 240 21.90 3.14 8.18
CA GLY A 240 20.86 3.15 9.22
C GLY A 240 21.40 3.13 10.65
N GLY A 241 22.71 3.32 10.85
CA GLY A 241 23.31 3.44 12.18
C GLY A 241 22.93 4.77 12.84
N PRO A 242 22.73 4.82 14.17
CA PRO A 242 22.35 6.05 14.86
C PRO A 242 23.32 7.21 14.57
N GLY A 243 22.80 8.33 14.08
CA GLY A 243 23.59 9.53 13.75
C GLY A 243 24.51 9.40 12.53
N CYS A 244 24.53 8.27 11.83
CA CYS A 244 25.41 8.08 10.69
C CYS A 244 24.85 8.73 9.43
N THR A 245 25.73 9.35 8.64
CA THR A 245 25.38 9.97 7.34
C THR A 245 26.11 9.37 6.16
N LYS A 246 26.92 8.33 6.38
CA LYS A 246 27.69 7.68 5.32
C LYS A 246 26.79 7.02 4.29
N MET A 247 27.14 7.21 3.03
CA MET A 247 26.51 6.55 1.87
C MET A 247 27.39 5.42 1.30
N THR A 248 28.61 5.27 1.80
CA THR A 248 29.57 4.22 1.44
C THR A 248 30.29 3.69 2.67
N ARG A 249 30.97 2.55 2.53
CA ARG A 249 31.87 1.99 3.55
C ARG A 249 33.18 2.77 3.61
N GLN A 250 34.00 2.47 4.62
CA GLN A 250 35.29 3.17 4.81
C GLN A 250 36.28 2.97 3.65
N ASP A 251 36.20 1.82 2.98
CA ASP A 251 37.00 1.45 1.81
C ASP A 251 36.41 1.98 0.49
N GLY A 252 35.35 2.80 0.55
CA GLY A 252 34.66 3.32 -0.63
C GLY A 252 33.67 2.34 -1.27
N THR A 253 33.55 1.11 -0.77
CA THR A 253 32.60 0.11 -1.31
C THR A 253 31.16 0.38 -0.87
N GLU A 254 30.21 -0.33 -1.49
CA GLU A 254 28.79 -0.25 -1.18
C GLU A 254 28.48 -0.61 0.28
N LEU A 255 27.43 -0.01 0.85
CA LEU A 255 26.99 -0.31 2.20
C LEU A 255 26.53 -1.78 2.34
N LEU A 256 26.79 -2.36 3.51
CA LEU A 256 26.32 -3.70 3.88
C LEU A 256 24.79 -3.70 3.97
N GLN A 257 24.14 -4.58 3.21
CA GLN A 257 22.70 -4.76 3.31
C GLN A 257 22.34 -5.71 4.46
N CYS A 258 21.25 -5.41 5.18
CA CYS A 258 20.66 -6.34 6.12
C CYS A 258 20.37 -7.68 5.42
N SER A 259 20.91 -8.79 5.94
CA SER A 259 20.79 -10.11 5.33
C SER A 259 19.36 -10.61 5.21
N ARG A 260 18.44 -10.16 6.07
CA ARG A 260 17.02 -10.54 6.08
C ARG A 260 16.18 -9.68 5.15
N CYS A 261 16.13 -8.36 5.38
CA CYS A 261 15.20 -7.49 4.65
C CYS A 261 15.75 -6.91 3.35
N LYS A 262 17.08 -6.80 3.22
CA LYS A 262 17.79 -6.12 2.11
C LYS A 262 17.41 -4.65 1.90
N SER A 263 16.52 -4.08 2.72
CA SER A 263 16.02 -2.71 2.63
C SER A 263 16.66 -1.75 3.64
N ALA A 264 17.50 -2.24 4.54
CA ALA A 264 18.31 -1.42 5.44
C ALA A 264 19.79 -1.64 5.13
N VAL A 265 20.56 -0.56 5.10
CA VAL A 265 21.98 -0.57 4.74
C VAL A 265 22.86 0.00 5.85
N TYR A 266 24.10 -0.47 5.97
CA TYR A 266 25.03 -0.11 7.05
C TYR A 266 26.46 0.01 6.55
N CYS A 267 27.22 0.99 7.04
CA CYS A 267 28.63 1.11 6.68
C CYS A 267 29.52 0.09 7.42
N SER A 268 28.99 -0.58 8.45
CA SER A 268 29.69 -1.62 9.21
C SER A 268 28.71 -2.51 9.99
N VAL A 269 29.20 -3.64 10.49
CA VAL A 269 28.42 -4.59 11.31
C VAL A 269 28.07 -3.98 12.67
N GLU A 270 28.91 -3.10 13.20
CA GLU A 270 28.69 -2.39 14.48
C GLU A 270 27.47 -1.48 14.38
N HIS A 271 27.33 -0.73 13.28
CA HIS A 271 26.16 0.12 13.05
C HIS A 271 24.88 -0.71 12.87
N GLN A 272 24.97 -1.88 12.24
CA GLN A 272 23.85 -2.81 12.15
C GLN A 272 23.42 -3.31 13.54
N LYS A 273 24.38 -3.71 14.40
CA LYS A 273 24.11 -4.14 15.78
C LYS A 273 23.49 -3.01 16.61
N ALA A 274 24.04 -1.79 16.52
CA ALA A 274 23.52 -0.62 17.23
C ALA A 274 22.08 -0.27 16.82
N ALA A 275 21.76 -0.39 15.53
CA ALA A 275 20.41 -0.14 15.01
C ALA A 275 19.44 -1.31 15.23
N TRP A 276 19.91 -2.50 15.66
CA TRP A 276 19.09 -3.72 15.65
C TRP A 276 17.83 -3.61 16.51
N ALA A 277 17.91 -2.98 17.67
CA ALA A 277 16.78 -2.86 18.59
C ALA A 277 15.57 -2.15 17.97
N SER A 278 15.80 -1.11 17.16
CA SER A 278 14.76 -0.40 16.41
C SER A 278 14.44 -1.10 15.09
N HIS A 279 15.46 -1.53 14.34
CA HIS A 279 15.30 -2.15 13.04
C HIS A 279 14.53 -3.47 13.08
N LYS A 280 14.78 -4.34 14.08
CA LYS A 280 14.17 -5.68 14.17
C LYS A 280 12.64 -5.66 14.14
N LYS A 281 12.03 -4.56 14.59
CA LYS A 281 10.57 -4.38 14.60
C LYS A 281 10.00 -4.32 13.19
N ILE A 282 10.73 -3.77 12.23
CA ILE A 282 10.29 -3.57 10.85
C ILE A 282 11.09 -4.43 9.85
N CYS A 283 11.84 -5.41 10.35
CA CYS A 283 12.72 -6.27 9.57
C CYS A 283 11.99 -7.57 9.20
N PHE A 284 11.50 -7.64 7.96
CA PHE A 284 10.77 -8.75 7.38
C PHE A 284 11.53 -9.31 6.19
N SER A 285 11.36 -10.61 5.90
CA SER A 285 11.87 -11.20 4.66
C SER A 285 10.95 -10.79 3.52
N PRO A 286 11.46 -10.13 2.48
CA PRO A 286 10.65 -9.73 1.33
C PRO A 286 10.36 -10.93 0.44
N ALA A 287 9.19 -10.92 -0.20
CA ALA A 287 8.79 -11.92 -1.20
C ALA A 287 9.27 -11.58 -2.63
N PHE A 288 10.27 -10.69 -2.76
CA PHE A 288 10.81 -10.16 -4.02
C PHE A 288 12.28 -9.73 -3.91
#